data_AF-A0A2P6Q0U2-F1
#
_entry.id   AF-A0A2P6Q0U2-F1
#
_cell.length_a   1.000
_cell.length_b   1.000
_cell.length_c   1.000
_cell.angle_alpha   90.00
_cell.angle_beta   90.00
_cell.angle_gamma   90.00
#
_symmetry.space_group_name_H-M   'P 1'
#
loop_
_entity.id
_entity.type
_entity.pdbx_description
1 polymer ?
#
loop_
_entity_poly.entity_id
_entity_poly.type
_entity_poly.pdbx_seq_one_letter_code
_entity_poly.pdbx_strand_id
1 'polypeptide(L)'
;MESVALMIDVTGIVGNSLIEILPLADTPGGPWKVYGVACRPRPNWNTDHPVDYIHCNISDPEDTKFELSPLTDVTHIFYVTWTNKATEIENCEANGAMFRNVLQVIIPVAPNLRHICLQTGSKHYVGPSDCGAAYMAAVDPNAKNEAFNINNGDVFRWKKLWKVLAEEFGIEEYGFDENGEKLSLVEMMKDKGGVWEEIVRKNQLQPTKLEEVAVWRFGDLVLGNMPVKEHGFLGFRNSEKSFASWIEKMKAHKIVP
;
A
#
# COMPACT_ATOMS: atom_id res chain seq x y z
N MET A 1 5.64 -27.85 7.94
CA MET A 1 4.78 -27.47 6.80
C MET A 1 5.18 -26.07 6.43
N GLU A 2 5.60 -25.88 5.19
CA GLU A 2 5.99 -24.57 4.66
C GLU A 2 4.74 -23.68 4.57
N SER A 3 4.87 -22.40 4.94
CA SER A 3 3.77 -21.45 4.81
C SER A 3 3.77 -20.88 3.40
N VAL A 4 2.63 -20.94 2.74
CA VAL A 4 2.44 -20.42 1.38
C VAL A 4 1.50 -19.21 1.44
N ALA A 5 2.03 -18.05 1.05
CA ALA A 5 1.31 -16.78 1.02
C ALA A 5 0.79 -16.48 -0.40
N LEU A 6 -0.48 -16.10 -0.50
CA LEU A 6 -1.08 -15.49 -1.68
C LEU A 6 -1.27 -13.99 -1.42
N MET A 7 -0.45 -13.17 -2.06
CA MET A 7 -0.48 -11.71 -1.95
C MET A 7 -1.34 -11.10 -3.05
N ILE A 8 -2.47 -10.50 -2.69
CA ILE A 8 -3.37 -9.85 -3.65
C ILE A 8 -3.05 -8.35 -3.71
N ASP A 9 -2.49 -7.91 -4.84
CA ASP A 9 -1.81 -6.63 -5.11
C ASP A 9 -0.39 -6.55 -4.54
N VAL A 10 0.47 -7.39 -5.11
CA VAL A 10 1.90 -7.48 -4.78
C VAL A 10 2.69 -6.21 -5.13
N THR A 11 2.19 -5.42 -6.08
CA THR A 11 2.79 -4.14 -6.50
C THR A 11 2.31 -2.94 -5.67
N GLY A 12 1.32 -3.13 -4.81
CA GLY A 12 0.84 -2.10 -3.90
C GLY A 12 1.85 -1.76 -2.80
N ILE A 13 1.64 -0.62 -2.12
CA ILE A 13 2.55 -0.11 -1.07
C ILE A 13 2.80 -1.17 0.03
N VAL A 14 1.74 -1.82 0.51
CA VAL A 14 1.85 -2.86 1.55
C VAL A 14 2.30 -4.19 0.95
N GLY A 15 1.77 -4.57 -0.23
CA GLY A 15 2.16 -5.79 -0.93
C GLY A 15 3.67 -5.86 -1.16
N ASN A 16 4.27 -4.78 -1.65
CA ASN A 16 5.71 -4.74 -1.90
C ASN A 16 6.54 -4.83 -0.61
N SER A 17 6.04 -4.27 0.49
CA SER A 17 6.70 -4.40 1.79
C SER A 17 6.63 -5.85 2.30
N LEU A 18 5.49 -6.52 2.13
CA LEU A 18 5.30 -7.89 2.60
C LEU A 18 6.15 -8.90 1.84
N ILE A 19 6.37 -8.72 0.53
CA ILE A 19 7.22 -9.64 -0.23
C ILE A 19 8.73 -9.47 0.04
N GLU A 20 9.14 -8.31 0.57
CA GLU A 20 10.50 -8.11 1.08
C GLU A 20 10.71 -8.86 2.40
N ILE A 21 9.65 -8.94 3.23
CA ILE A 21 9.72 -9.47 4.59
C ILE A 21 9.44 -10.98 4.62
N LEU A 22 8.39 -11.45 3.94
CA LEU A 22 7.92 -12.84 4.06
C LEU A 22 9.03 -13.87 3.77
N PRO A 23 9.85 -13.73 2.72
CA PRO A 23 10.91 -14.69 2.42
C PRO A 23 12.12 -14.66 3.38
N LEU A 24 12.21 -13.69 4.30
CA LEU A 24 13.32 -13.61 5.25
C LEU A 24 13.30 -14.80 6.24
N ALA A 25 14.50 -15.27 6.61
CA ALA A 25 14.67 -16.48 7.41
C ALA A 25 14.13 -16.35 8.84
N ASP A 26 14.07 -15.14 9.39
CA ASP A 26 13.58 -14.82 10.73
C ASP A 26 12.08 -14.48 10.75
N THR A 27 11.41 -14.43 9.60
CA THR A 27 9.98 -14.12 9.54
C THR A 27 9.15 -15.24 10.18
N PRO A 28 8.31 -14.93 11.18
CA PRO A 28 7.45 -15.92 11.83
C PRO A 28 6.57 -16.68 10.85
N GLY A 29 6.43 -17.99 11.07
CA GLY A 29 5.72 -18.90 10.16
C GLY A 29 6.55 -19.33 8.94
N GLY A 30 7.77 -18.82 8.78
CA GLY A 30 8.67 -19.17 7.68
C GLY A 30 9.26 -20.59 7.76
N PRO A 31 9.92 -21.06 6.68
CA PRO A 31 10.11 -20.34 5.41
C PRO A 31 8.80 -20.13 4.65
N TRP A 32 8.71 -19.01 3.93
CA TRP A 32 7.53 -18.64 3.16
C TRP A 32 7.77 -18.79 1.67
N LYS A 33 6.87 -19.51 1.00
CA LYS A 33 6.66 -19.40 -0.45
C LYS A 33 5.64 -18.30 -0.73
N VAL A 34 5.88 -17.47 -1.74
CA VAL A 34 5.04 -16.30 -2.03
C VAL A 34 4.56 -16.29 -3.47
N TYR A 35 3.24 -16.34 -3.64
CA TYR A 35 2.54 -15.99 -4.87
C TYR A 35 2.14 -14.52 -4.83
N GLY A 36 2.50 -13.75 -5.86
CA GLY A 36 2.19 -12.32 -5.95
C GLY A 36 1.25 -12.02 -7.11
N VAL A 37 0.06 -11.52 -6.81
CA VAL A 37 -0.96 -11.21 -7.82
C VAL A 37 -1.01 -9.71 -8.09
N ALA A 38 -1.02 -9.29 -9.36
CA ALA A 38 -1.35 -7.94 -9.76
C ALA A 38 -1.85 -7.87 -11.21
N CYS A 39 -2.65 -6.85 -11.53
CA CYS A 39 -3.28 -6.66 -12.84
C CYS A 39 -2.36 -6.04 -13.90
N ARG A 40 -1.14 -5.63 -13.53
CA ARG A 40 -0.16 -5.08 -14.47
C ARG A 40 0.99 -6.07 -14.68
N PRO A 41 1.75 -5.97 -15.77
CA PRO A 41 3.03 -6.68 -15.87
C PRO A 41 3.94 -6.33 -14.69
N ARG A 42 4.74 -7.30 -14.24
CA ARG A 42 5.66 -7.10 -13.10
C ARG A 42 6.62 -5.95 -13.41
N PRO A 43 6.65 -4.89 -12.59
CA PRO A 43 7.54 -3.76 -12.84
C PRO A 43 8.99 -4.10 -12.46
N ASN A 44 9.95 -3.45 -13.11
CA ASN A 44 11.38 -3.71 -12.94
C ASN A 44 11.87 -3.51 -11.49
N TRP A 45 11.25 -2.60 -10.71
CA TRP A 45 11.63 -2.39 -9.32
C TRP A 45 11.18 -3.51 -8.37
N ASN A 46 10.34 -4.45 -8.86
CA ASN A 46 9.81 -5.56 -8.09
C ASN A 46 10.51 -6.91 -8.43
N THR A 47 11.37 -6.96 -9.46
CA THR A 47 11.89 -8.23 -9.99
C THR A 47 12.88 -8.94 -9.06
N ASP A 48 13.50 -8.21 -8.14
CA ASP A 48 14.55 -8.74 -7.27
C ASP A 48 14.01 -9.64 -6.14
N HIS A 49 12.68 -9.67 -5.95
CA HIS A 49 12.05 -10.50 -4.91
C HIS A 49 11.76 -11.92 -5.40
N PRO A 50 12.00 -12.97 -4.57
CA PRO A 50 11.72 -14.36 -4.90
C PRO A 50 10.21 -14.64 -4.79
N VAL A 51 9.45 -14.09 -5.74
CA VAL A 51 7.99 -14.17 -5.82
C VAL A 51 7.57 -14.80 -7.12
N ASP A 52 6.67 -15.77 -7.03
CA ASP A 52 5.94 -16.34 -8.15
C ASP A 52 4.85 -15.34 -8.57
N TYR A 53 5.18 -14.47 -9.53
CA TYR A 53 4.31 -13.39 -9.98
C TYR A 53 3.22 -13.90 -10.93
N ILE A 54 1.97 -13.56 -10.63
CA ILE A 54 0.77 -13.96 -11.36
C ILE A 54 0.09 -12.69 -11.87
N HIS A 55 0.00 -12.58 -13.19
CA HIS A 55 -0.73 -11.51 -13.83
C HIS A 55 -2.21 -11.89 -13.88
N CYS A 56 -3.03 -11.28 -13.03
CA CYS A 56 -4.44 -11.59 -12.93
C CYS A 56 -5.25 -10.34 -12.59
N ASN A 57 -6.33 -10.12 -13.34
CA ASN A 57 -7.35 -9.14 -13.04
C ASN A 57 -8.44 -9.78 -12.17
N ILE A 58 -8.32 -9.63 -10.85
CA ILE A 58 -9.26 -10.24 -9.90
C ILE A 58 -10.70 -9.69 -9.96
N SER A 59 -10.95 -8.61 -10.72
CA SER A 59 -12.31 -8.13 -10.98
C SER A 59 -13.04 -8.97 -12.05
N ASP A 60 -12.30 -9.70 -12.87
CA ASP A 60 -12.83 -10.67 -13.83
C ASP A 60 -12.87 -12.06 -13.18
N PRO A 61 -14.07 -12.65 -12.97
CA PRO A 61 -14.20 -13.94 -12.31
C PRO A 61 -13.58 -15.09 -13.11
N GLU A 62 -13.58 -15.03 -14.44
CA GLU A 62 -13.02 -16.10 -15.28
C GLU A 62 -11.50 -16.04 -15.27
N ASP A 63 -10.91 -14.84 -15.36
CA ASP A 63 -9.47 -14.63 -15.23
C ASP A 63 -8.97 -15.04 -13.83
N THR A 64 -9.71 -14.66 -12.79
CA THR A 64 -9.41 -15.07 -11.40
C THR A 64 -9.41 -16.58 -11.27
N LYS A 65 -10.40 -17.25 -11.84
CA LYS A 65 -10.52 -18.71 -11.79
C LYS A 65 -9.39 -19.39 -12.55
N PHE A 66 -9.08 -18.90 -13.75
CA PHE A 66 -8.03 -19.46 -14.58
C PHE A 66 -6.67 -19.38 -13.89
N GLU A 67 -6.29 -18.20 -13.41
CA GLU A 67 -4.96 -17.94 -12.84
C GLU A 67 -4.79 -18.48 -11.42
N LEU A 68 -5.84 -18.45 -10.58
CA LEU A 68 -5.72 -18.80 -9.16
C LEU A 68 -6.12 -20.24 -8.82
N SER A 69 -6.89 -20.93 -9.66
CA SER A 69 -7.29 -22.33 -9.39
C SER A 69 -6.12 -23.34 -9.26
N PRO A 70 -4.95 -23.16 -9.92
CA PRO A 70 -3.82 -24.06 -9.74
C PRO A 70 -3.13 -23.96 -8.36
N LEU A 71 -3.42 -22.91 -7.58
CA LEU A 71 -2.70 -22.56 -6.34
C LEU A 71 -3.21 -23.36 -5.13
N THR A 72 -3.11 -24.68 -5.22
CA THR A 72 -3.67 -25.63 -4.24
C THR A 72 -2.91 -25.73 -2.92
N ASP A 73 -1.68 -25.21 -2.86
CA ASP A 73 -0.80 -25.23 -1.69
C ASP A 73 -0.93 -23.98 -0.81
N VAL A 74 -1.74 -22.99 -1.20
CA VAL A 74 -1.94 -21.74 -0.46
C VAL A 74 -2.43 -22.02 0.97
N THR A 75 -1.78 -21.36 1.94
CA THR A 75 -2.12 -21.48 3.37
C THR A 75 -2.61 -20.17 3.97
N HIS A 76 -2.16 -19.02 3.44
CA HIS A 76 -2.51 -17.69 3.93
C HIS A 76 -2.80 -16.76 2.76
N ILE A 77 -3.91 -16.03 2.81
CA ILE A 77 -4.21 -14.95 1.86
C ILE A 77 -3.93 -13.61 2.53
N PHE A 78 -3.21 -12.73 1.85
CA PHE A 78 -3.00 -11.34 2.24
C PHE A 78 -3.67 -10.45 1.20
N TYR A 79 -4.85 -9.90 1.54
CA TYR A 79 -5.63 -9.06 0.64
C TYR A 79 -5.33 -7.58 0.91
N VAL A 80 -4.51 -6.97 0.06
CA VAL A 80 -3.97 -5.60 0.23
C VAL A 80 -4.39 -4.64 -0.87
N THR A 81 -5.48 -4.94 -1.57
CA THR A 81 -5.95 -4.17 -2.72
C THR A 81 -7.33 -3.56 -2.52
N TRP A 82 -7.64 -2.57 -3.34
CA TRP A 82 -8.97 -2.00 -3.50
C TRP A 82 -9.09 -1.32 -4.86
N THR A 83 -10.30 -1.05 -5.29
CA THR A 83 -10.61 -0.22 -6.46
C THR A 83 -11.47 0.96 -6.04
N ASN A 84 -11.19 2.12 -6.64
CA ASN A 84 -11.94 3.35 -6.38
C ASN A 84 -13.00 3.57 -7.46
N LYS A 85 -14.23 3.86 -7.04
CA LYS A 85 -15.39 4.21 -7.86
C LYS A 85 -15.90 5.60 -7.52
N ALA A 86 -16.86 6.08 -8.30
CA ALA A 86 -17.39 7.43 -8.13
C ALA A 86 -18.26 7.55 -6.86
N THR A 87 -18.94 6.47 -6.49
CA THR A 87 -19.82 6.41 -5.33
C THR A 87 -19.46 5.26 -4.39
N GLU A 88 -19.89 5.37 -3.13
CA GLU A 88 -19.64 4.31 -2.15
C GLU A 88 -20.41 3.02 -2.45
N ILE A 89 -21.60 3.14 -3.06
CA ILE A 89 -22.38 1.97 -3.48
C ILE A 89 -21.59 1.17 -4.52
N GLU A 90 -21.07 1.85 -5.54
CA GLU A 90 -20.22 1.21 -6.55
C GLU A 90 -18.91 0.68 -5.96
N ASN A 91 -18.32 1.36 -4.96
CA ASN A 91 -17.16 0.84 -4.22
C ASN A 91 -17.50 -0.49 -3.54
N CYS A 92 -18.61 -0.57 -2.82
CA CYS A 92 -19.06 -1.78 -2.15
C CYS A 92 -19.26 -2.93 -3.13
N GLU A 93 -19.92 -2.66 -4.26
CA GLU A 93 -20.16 -3.65 -5.31
C GLU A 93 -18.83 -4.14 -5.91
N ALA A 94 -17.97 -3.24 -6.34
CA ALA A 94 -16.73 -3.58 -7.03
C ALA A 94 -15.71 -4.26 -6.11
N ASN A 95 -15.44 -3.71 -4.93
CA ASN A 95 -14.49 -4.28 -3.98
C ASN A 95 -15.02 -5.60 -3.38
N GLY A 96 -16.33 -5.68 -3.13
CA GLY A 96 -16.99 -6.90 -2.69
C GLY A 96 -16.91 -8.01 -3.73
N ALA A 97 -17.08 -7.68 -5.02
CA ALA A 97 -16.93 -8.65 -6.12
C ALA A 97 -15.47 -9.15 -6.23
N MET A 98 -14.48 -8.25 -6.24
CA MET A 98 -13.06 -8.61 -6.30
C MET A 98 -12.66 -9.57 -5.17
N PHE A 99 -13.05 -9.23 -3.93
CA PHE A 99 -12.75 -10.09 -2.78
C PHE A 99 -13.44 -11.45 -2.89
N ARG A 100 -14.72 -11.46 -3.30
CA ARG A 100 -15.50 -12.68 -3.47
C ARG A 100 -14.92 -13.59 -4.54
N ASN A 101 -14.48 -13.05 -5.68
CA ASN A 101 -13.87 -13.82 -6.77
C ASN A 101 -12.66 -14.62 -6.27
N VAL A 102 -11.74 -13.96 -5.54
CA VAL A 102 -10.55 -14.62 -4.98
C VAL A 102 -10.95 -15.75 -4.03
N LEU A 103 -11.87 -15.48 -3.11
CA LEU A 103 -12.30 -16.47 -2.10
C LEU A 103 -13.04 -17.65 -2.73
N GLN A 104 -13.90 -17.42 -3.71
CA GLN A 104 -14.65 -18.47 -4.40
C GLN A 104 -13.73 -19.43 -5.16
N VAL A 105 -12.56 -18.97 -5.61
CA VAL A 105 -11.58 -19.80 -6.30
C VAL A 105 -10.66 -20.51 -5.31
N ILE A 106 -10.08 -19.80 -4.33
CA ILE A 106 -9.04 -20.36 -3.46
C ILE A 106 -9.60 -21.30 -2.39
N ILE A 107 -10.73 -20.97 -1.75
CA ILE A 107 -11.28 -21.78 -0.65
C ILE A 107 -11.53 -23.25 -1.08
N PRO A 108 -12.13 -23.53 -2.25
CA PRO A 108 -12.35 -24.92 -2.67
C PRO A 108 -11.09 -25.68 -3.11
N VAL A 109 -10.06 -24.99 -3.62
CA VAL A 109 -8.88 -25.63 -4.23
C VAL A 109 -7.68 -25.75 -3.27
N ALA A 110 -7.63 -24.92 -2.23
CA ALA A 110 -6.54 -24.89 -1.26
C ALA A 110 -6.97 -25.55 0.08
N PRO A 111 -6.89 -26.89 0.21
CA PRO A 111 -7.36 -27.61 1.40
C PRO A 111 -6.56 -27.26 2.67
N ASN A 112 -5.35 -26.72 2.52
CA ASN A 112 -4.50 -26.30 3.62
C ASN A 112 -4.65 -24.82 3.97
N LEU A 113 -5.64 -24.11 3.41
CA LEU A 113 -5.92 -22.71 3.74
C LEU A 113 -6.24 -22.57 5.23
N ARG A 114 -5.50 -21.69 5.91
CA ARG A 114 -5.58 -21.50 7.37
C ARG A 114 -6.09 -20.14 7.77
N HIS A 115 -5.76 -19.11 6.98
CA HIS A 115 -6.00 -17.72 7.38
C HIS A 115 -6.19 -16.81 6.18
N ILE A 116 -7.04 -15.80 6.35
CA ILE A 116 -7.25 -14.72 5.39
C ILE A 116 -7.05 -13.42 6.16
N CYS A 117 -6.07 -12.63 5.74
CA CYS A 117 -5.81 -11.31 6.25
C CYS A 117 -6.38 -10.28 5.26
N LEU A 118 -7.33 -9.45 5.73
CA LEU A 118 -7.97 -8.42 4.92
C LEU A 118 -7.53 -7.03 5.38
N GLN A 119 -6.91 -6.28 4.46
CA GLN A 119 -6.59 -4.88 4.70
C GLN A 119 -7.78 -3.97 4.45
N THR A 120 -8.15 -3.17 5.45
CA THR A 120 -9.10 -2.05 5.26
C THR A 120 -8.46 -0.69 5.61
N GLY A 121 -9.19 0.22 6.26
CA GLY A 121 -8.85 1.64 6.35
C GLY A 121 -9.49 2.32 7.58
N SER A 122 -8.88 3.36 8.16
CA SER A 122 -9.53 4.26 9.14
C SER A 122 -10.92 4.74 8.73
N LYS A 123 -11.24 4.72 7.43
CA LYS A 123 -12.58 4.92 6.86
C LYS A 123 -13.66 4.12 7.58
N HIS A 124 -13.31 2.97 8.16
CA HIS A 124 -14.21 2.19 8.99
C HIS A 124 -14.81 2.99 10.16
N TYR A 125 -14.06 3.93 10.74
CA TYR A 125 -14.50 4.73 11.88
C TYR A 125 -15.16 6.06 11.50
N VAL A 126 -14.86 6.58 10.31
CA VAL A 126 -15.23 7.95 9.92
C VAL A 126 -16.20 8.02 8.73
N GLY A 127 -16.43 6.90 8.05
CA GLY A 127 -17.34 6.79 6.91
C GLY A 127 -16.65 6.99 5.54
N PRO A 128 -17.43 7.03 4.45
CA PRO A 128 -16.93 7.06 3.06
C PRO A 128 -16.12 8.32 2.73
N SER A 129 -16.46 9.41 3.39
CA SER A 129 -15.64 10.63 3.45
C SER A 129 -14.67 10.50 4.61
N ASP A 130 -13.39 10.52 4.26
CA ASP A 130 -12.22 10.74 5.14
C ASP A 130 -11.44 9.50 5.62
N CYS A 131 -10.11 9.64 5.56
CA CYS A 131 -9.05 8.92 6.29
C CYS A 131 -8.77 7.42 6.05
N GLY A 132 -7.52 7.10 5.68
CA GLY A 132 -6.97 5.75 5.61
C GLY A 132 -6.07 5.40 6.82
N ALA A 133 -6.15 4.14 7.25
CA ALA A 133 -5.15 3.41 8.03
C ALA A 133 -5.46 1.90 7.93
N ALA A 134 -4.46 1.12 7.56
CA ALA A 134 -4.61 -0.30 7.26
C ALA A 134 -4.79 -1.17 8.51
N TYR A 135 -5.63 -2.21 8.40
CA TYR A 135 -5.73 -3.31 9.37
C TYR A 135 -4.95 -4.51 8.82
N MET A 136 -4.20 -5.21 9.67
CA MET A 136 -3.60 -6.51 9.34
C MET A 136 -3.59 -7.39 10.58
N ALA A 137 -3.74 -8.70 10.38
CA ALA A 137 -3.27 -9.70 11.31
C ALA A 137 -2.88 -10.94 10.53
N ALA A 138 -1.66 -11.42 10.73
CA ALA A 138 -1.25 -12.73 10.27
C ALA A 138 -0.40 -13.37 11.35
N VAL A 139 -0.67 -14.65 11.61
CA VAL A 139 0.11 -15.64 12.36
C VAL A 139 0.12 -15.70 13.89
N ASP A 140 -0.56 -14.82 14.64
CA ASP A 140 -0.76 -15.04 16.09
C ASP A 140 -2.09 -15.81 16.35
N PRO A 141 -2.09 -16.96 17.05
CA PRO A 141 -3.31 -17.65 17.48
C PRO A 141 -4.28 -16.76 18.27
N ASN A 142 -3.77 -15.78 19.02
CA ASN A 142 -4.55 -14.80 19.78
C ASN A 142 -5.11 -13.68 18.89
N ALA A 143 -4.68 -13.58 17.63
CA ALA A 143 -5.16 -12.59 16.67
C ALA A 143 -6.19 -13.15 15.68
N LYS A 144 -6.65 -14.39 15.87
CA LYS A 144 -7.64 -15.02 15.01
C LYS A 144 -9.02 -14.38 15.20
N ASN A 145 -9.70 -14.11 14.08
CA ASN A 145 -11.07 -13.59 14.03
C ASN A 145 -11.26 -12.21 14.69
N GLU A 146 -10.20 -11.40 14.73
CA GLU A 146 -10.20 -10.08 15.36
C GLU A 146 -9.82 -8.98 14.36
N ALA A 147 -10.19 -7.73 14.67
CA ALA A 147 -9.82 -6.55 13.91
C ALA A 147 -8.82 -5.69 14.71
N PHE A 148 -7.69 -5.32 14.09
CA PHE A 148 -6.61 -4.60 14.76
C PHE A 148 -6.24 -3.29 14.07
N ASN A 149 -6.23 -2.21 14.83
CA ASN A 149 -5.61 -0.96 14.40
C ASN A 149 -4.09 -1.13 14.33
N ILE A 150 -3.50 -0.70 13.21
CA ILE A 150 -2.05 -0.63 13.04
C ILE A 150 -1.67 0.80 12.72
N ASN A 151 -0.84 1.36 13.58
CA ASN A 151 -0.17 2.64 13.41
C ASN A 151 1.26 2.52 13.94
N ASN A 152 2.06 3.57 13.77
CA ASN A 152 3.46 3.56 14.19
C ASN A 152 3.68 3.49 15.71
N GLY A 153 2.63 3.70 16.52
CA GLY A 153 2.70 3.75 17.98
C GLY A 153 3.16 5.11 18.53
N ASP A 154 3.30 6.13 17.67
CA ASP A 154 3.62 7.50 18.05
C ASP A 154 2.71 8.52 17.33
N VAL A 155 2.80 9.79 17.75
CA VAL A 155 2.11 10.92 17.14
C VAL A 155 3.12 11.94 16.63
N PHE A 156 2.77 12.62 15.53
CA PHE A 156 3.60 13.67 14.94
C PHE A 156 2.76 14.90 14.58
N ARG A 157 3.45 16.01 14.31
CA ARG A 157 2.86 17.21 13.70
C ARG A 157 3.43 17.38 12.30
N TRP A 158 2.59 17.74 11.33
CA TRP A 158 3.02 18.03 9.96
C TRP A 158 4.13 19.09 9.90
N LYS A 159 4.10 20.11 10.77
CA LYS A 159 5.18 21.10 10.91
C LYS A 159 6.56 20.47 11.07
N LYS A 160 6.66 19.33 11.76
CA LYS A 160 7.93 18.62 11.98
C LYS A 160 8.31 17.75 10.78
N LEU A 161 7.35 17.02 10.19
CA LEU A 161 7.63 16.24 8.98
C LEU A 161 7.96 17.12 7.77
N TRP A 162 7.40 18.33 7.68
CA TRP A 162 7.72 19.28 6.62
C TRP A 162 9.18 19.73 6.66
N LYS A 163 9.74 19.88 7.87
CA LYS A 163 11.15 20.15 8.06
C LYS A 163 12.01 18.98 7.55
N VAL A 164 11.65 17.74 7.91
CA VAL A 164 12.37 16.54 7.43
C VAL A 164 12.32 16.46 5.90
N LEU A 165 11.16 16.71 5.29
CA LEU A 165 10.99 16.73 3.84
C LEU A 165 11.90 17.78 3.18
N ALA A 166 11.93 19.00 3.74
CA ALA A 166 12.77 20.07 3.21
C ALA A 166 14.26 19.75 3.33
N GLU A 167 14.71 19.21 4.46
CA GLU A 167 16.10 18.78 4.68
C GLU A 167 16.51 17.66 3.71
N GLU A 168 15.65 16.67 3.50
CA GLU A 168 15.89 15.57 2.56
C GLU A 168 16.10 16.05 1.11
N PHE A 169 15.39 17.10 0.69
CA PHE A 169 15.49 17.63 -0.68
C PHE A 169 16.36 18.90 -0.78
N GLY A 170 17.00 19.33 0.31
CA GLY A 170 17.83 20.54 0.34
C GLY A 170 17.07 21.83 0.06
N ILE A 171 15.79 21.91 0.46
CA ILE A 171 14.93 23.08 0.27
C ILE A 171 15.11 24.04 1.45
N GLU A 172 15.69 25.22 1.19
CA GLU A 172 15.96 26.21 2.24
C GLU A 172 14.70 26.97 2.68
N GLU A 173 13.84 27.33 1.73
CA GLU A 173 12.59 28.06 2.00
C GLU A 173 11.41 27.09 2.11
N TYR A 174 11.01 26.79 3.34
CA TYR A 174 9.86 25.96 3.64
C TYR A 174 9.10 26.53 4.84
N GLY A 175 7.82 26.21 4.95
CA GLY A 175 6.99 26.65 6.07
C GLY A 175 5.52 26.69 5.72
N PHE A 176 4.72 27.00 6.73
CA PHE A 176 3.30 27.26 6.58
C PHE A 176 3.06 28.73 6.86
N ASP A 177 2.39 29.42 5.94
CA ASP A 177 1.89 30.77 6.21
C ASP A 177 0.58 30.65 6.97
N GLU A 178 0.60 30.97 8.27
CA GLU A 178 -0.58 30.90 9.15
C GLU A 178 -1.70 31.87 8.72
N ASN A 179 -1.38 32.89 7.92
CA ASN A 179 -2.33 33.85 7.36
C ASN A 179 -2.57 33.63 5.85
N GLY A 180 -1.97 32.59 5.27
CA GLY A 180 -2.07 32.29 3.85
C GLY A 180 -3.40 31.62 3.48
N GLU A 181 -3.77 31.71 2.20
CA GLU A 181 -4.92 30.96 1.69
C GLU A 181 -4.65 29.45 1.75
N LYS A 182 -5.71 28.66 1.90
CA LYS A 182 -5.61 27.20 1.79
C LYS A 182 -5.07 26.84 0.41
N LEU A 183 -3.91 26.20 0.39
CA LEU A 183 -3.28 25.70 -0.83
C LEU A 183 -3.95 24.39 -1.26
N SER A 184 -4.11 24.23 -2.57
CA SER A 184 -4.47 22.94 -3.19
C SER A 184 -3.32 22.46 -4.05
N LEU A 185 -2.78 21.29 -3.71
CA LEU A 185 -1.76 20.60 -4.49
C LEU A 185 -2.28 20.26 -5.89
N VAL A 186 -3.57 19.94 -6.03
CA VAL A 186 -4.19 19.71 -7.35
C VAL A 186 -4.04 20.94 -8.23
N GLU A 187 -4.40 22.12 -7.73
CA GLU A 187 -4.28 23.37 -8.49
C GLU A 187 -2.83 23.78 -8.71
N MET A 188 -1.96 23.61 -7.72
CA MET A 188 -0.53 23.97 -7.81
C MET A 188 0.22 23.10 -8.82
N MET A 189 -0.17 21.83 -8.98
CA MET A 189 0.57 20.84 -9.78
C MET A 189 -0.04 20.58 -11.16
N LYS A 190 -1.21 21.13 -11.48
CA LYS A 190 -1.97 20.83 -12.72
C LYS A 190 -1.16 20.98 -14.02
N ASP A 191 -0.27 21.97 -14.09
CA ASP A 191 0.52 22.30 -15.29
C ASP A 191 2.00 21.87 -15.17
N LYS A 192 2.34 21.00 -14.21
CA LYS A 192 3.73 20.61 -13.93
C LYS A 192 4.20 19.33 -14.64
N GLY A 193 3.38 18.75 -15.52
CA GLY A 193 3.75 17.56 -16.29
C GLY A 193 5.06 17.72 -17.07
N GLY A 194 5.19 18.79 -17.86
CA GLY A 194 6.43 19.05 -18.62
C GLY A 194 7.65 19.33 -17.73
N VAL A 195 7.46 19.92 -16.55
CA VAL A 195 8.54 20.11 -15.56
C VAL A 195 9.01 18.76 -15.02
N TRP A 196 8.07 17.85 -14.73
CA TRP A 196 8.39 16.50 -14.28
C TRP A 196 9.18 15.71 -15.32
N GLU A 197 8.77 15.78 -16.60
CA GLU A 197 9.52 15.15 -17.70
C GLU A 197 10.96 15.64 -17.78
N GLU A 198 11.19 16.94 -17.57
CA GLU A 198 12.54 17.50 -17.53
C GLU A 198 13.34 16.98 -16.33
N ILE A 199 12.73 16.88 -15.14
CA ILE A 199 13.36 16.32 -13.93
C ILE A 199 13.75 14.86 -14.16
N VAL A 200 12.85 14.05 -14.72
CA VAL A 200 13.09 12.64 -15.05
C VAL A 200 14.27 12.51 -16.00
N ARG A 201 14.28 13.28 -17.08
CA ARG A 201 15.36 13.26 -18.08
C ARG A 201 16.70 13.71 -17.49
N LYS A 202 16.71 14.81 -16.72
CA LYS A 202 17.94 15.41 -16.19
C LYS A 202 18.61 14.52 -15.14
N ASN A 203 17.82 13.87 -14.29
CA ASN A 203 18.32 13.04 -13.19
C ASN A 203 18.36 11.55 -13.51
N GLN A 204 18.03 11.15 -14.75
CA GLN A 204 18.01 9.75 -15.20
C GLN A 204 17.12 8.87 -14.30
N LEU A 205 15.94 9.40 -13.97
CA LEU A 205 14.94 8.71 -13.18
C LEU A 205 14.23 7.64 -14.00
N GLN A 206 13.46 6.79 -13.32
CA GLN A 206 12.53 5.89 -13.99
C GLN A 206 11.55 6.71 -14.87
N PRO A 207 11.20 6.22 -16.07
CA PRO A 207 10.34 6.95 -17.00
C PRO A 207 8.89 6.92 -16.51
N THR A 208 8.53 7.82 -15.60
CA THR A 208 7.19 7.93 -15.01
C THR A 208 6.52 9.23 -15.42
N LYS A 209 5.18 9.21 -15.50
CA LYS A 209 4.38 10.43 -15.59
C LYS A 209 4.06 10.97 -14.21
N LEU A 210 3.82 12.28 -14.10
CA LEU A 210 3.59 12.93 -12.82
C LEU A 210 2.36 12.34 -12.09
N GLU A 211 1.29 12.06 -12.83
CA GLU A 211 0.06 11.46 -12.34
C GLU A 211 0.19 9.99 -11.93
N GLU A 212 1.26 9.30 -12.33
CA GLU A 212 1.51 7.91 -11.94
C GLU A 212 2.20 7.81 -10.58
N VAL A 213 2.98 8.84 -10.20
CA VAL A 213 3.78 8.86 -8.96
C VAL A 213 3.21 9.79 -7.91
N ALA A 214 2.33 10.73 -8.27
CA ALA A 214 1.76 11.70 -7.35
C ALA A 214 0.23 11.73 -7.41
N VAL A 215 -0.41 11.40 -6.28
CA VAL A 215 -1.86 11.43 -6.12
C VAL A 215 -2.27 12.68 -5.35
N TRP A 216 -2.27 13.84 -6.03
CA TRP A 216 -2.44 15.16 -5.39
C TRP A 216 -3.72 15.31 -4.58
N ARG A 217 -4.83 14.76 -5.08
CA ARG A 217 -6.12 14.77 -4.38
C ARG A 217 -6.04 14.08 -3.02
N PHE A 218 -5.24 13.02 -2.91
CA PHE A 218 -5.00 12.35 -1.63
C PHE A 218 -4.13 13.21 -0.71
N GLY A 219 -3.13 13.91 -1.25
CA GLY A 219 -2.33 14.90 -0.51
C GLY A 219 -3.20 16.01 0.10
N ASP A 220 -4.08 16.61 -0.69
CA ASP A 220 -5.01 17.66 -0.23
C ASP A 220 -5.93 17.16 0.89
N LEU A 221 -6.43 15.92 0.79
CA LEU A 221 -7.26 15.30 1.83
C LEU A 221 -6.49 15.17 3.16
N VAL A 222 -5.27 14.63 3.10
CA VAL A 222 -4.45 14.32 4.28
C VAL A 222 -3.96 15.58 4.98
N LEU A 223 -3.57 16.61 4.22
CA LEU A 223 -3.10 17.88 4.78
C LEU A 223 -4.26 18.79 5.23
N GLY A 224 -5.45 18.61 4.66
CA GLY A 224 -6.64 19.40 4.98
C GLY A 224 -7.34 19.03 6.29
N ASN A 225 -7.24 17.77 6.75
CA ASN A 225 -7.97 17.25 7.91
C ASN A 225 -7.11 16.25 8.71
N MET A 226 -6.56 16.60 9.88
CA MET A 226 -6.12 15.59 10.87
C MET A 226 -5.95 16.12 12.30
N PRO A 227 -6.67 15.53 13.27
CA PRO A 227 -6.06 15.02 14.50
C PRO A 227 -6.16 13.49 14.54
N VAL A 228 -5.04 12.80 14.76
CA VAL A 228 -5.00 11.33 14.93
C VAL A 228 -5.09 11.00 16.42
N LYS A 229 -5.96 10.04 16.78
CA LYS A 229 -6.03 9.43 18.12
C LYS A 229 -5.44 8.02 18.07
N GLU A 230 -4.74 7.68 19.15
CA GLU A 230 -4.02 6.42 19.36
C GLU A 230 -4.96 5.27 19.72
N HIS A 231 -4.62 4.04 19.31
CA HIS A 231 -4.67 2.76 20.06
C HIS A 231 -3.97 1.66 19.22
N GLY A 232 -3.02 0.91 19.81
CA GLY A 232 -2.72 -0.49 19.44
C GLY A 232 -1.36 -0.87 18.84
N PHE A 233 -0.90 -2.07 19.23
CA PHE A 233 0.24 -2.93 18.82
C PHE A 233 1.66 -2.57 19.34
N LEU A 234 2.43 -3.58 19.81
CA LEU A 234 3.77 -3.43 20.40
C LEU A 234 4.90 -3.25 19.36
N GLY A 235 4.61 -3.56 18.10
CA GLY A 235 5.50 -3.21 16.98
C GLY A 235 5.40 -1.71 16.74
N PHE A 236 6.47 -0.98 17.01
CA PHE A 236 6.52 0.46 16.83
C PHE A 236 7.53 0.88 15.76
N ARG A 237 7.29 2.04 15.17
CA ARG A 237 8.22 2.76 14.30
C ARG A 237 8.24 4.21 14.75
N ASN A 238 9.41 4.85 14.73
CA ASN A 238 9.44 6.29 14.90
C ASN A 238 8.98 6.95 13.59
N SER A 239 7.92 7.75 13.62
CA SER A 239 7.29 8.30 12.40
C SER A 239 8.23 9.19 11.58
N GLU A 240 9.10 9.97 12.22
CA GLU A 240 10.08 10.81 11.50
C GLU A 240 11.14 9.97 10.78
N LYS A 241 11.71 8.97 11.47
CA LYS A 241 12.68 8.05 10.86
C LYS A 241 12.04 7.21 9.76
N SER A 242 10.80 6.77 9.96
CA SER A 242 10.01 6.05 8.96
C SER A 242 9.83 6.92 7.71
N PHE A 243 9.41 8.17 7.90
CA PHE A 243 9.21 9.12 6.81
C PHE A 243 10.49 9.37 5.99
N ALA A 244 11.62 9.61 6.65
CA ALA A 244 12.92 9.75 5.99
C ALA A 244 13.33 8.47 5.23
N SER A 245 13.18 7.30 5.85
CA SER A 245 13.51 6.01 5.23
C SER A 245 12.69 5.73 3.96
N TRP A 246 11.41 6.10 3.95
CA TRP A 246 10.58 5.98 2.73
C TRP A 246 11.02 6.95 1.63
N ILE A 247 11.45 8.17 1.97
CA ILE A 247 12.04 9.12 1.00
C ILE A 247 13.33 8.54 0.42
N GLU A 248 14.24 8.06 1.26
CA GLU A 248 15.49 7.41 0.83
C GLU A 248 15.22 6.22 -0.10
N LYS A 249 14.21 5.40 0.21
CA LYS A 249 13.81 4.29 -0.66
C LYS A 249 13.35 4.77 -2.04
N MET A 250 12.54 5.83 -2.11
CA MET A 250 12.12 6.41 -3.40
C MET A 250 13.30 6.96 -4.21
N LYS A 251 14.28 7.59 -3.56
CA LYS A 251 15.53 8.04 -4.18
C LYS A 251 16.36 6.86 -4.69
N ALA A 252 16.51 5.81 -3.88
CA ALA A 252 17.26 4.61 -4.25
C ALA A 252 16.67 3.90 -5.47
N HIS A 253 15.34 3.89 -5.60
CA HIS A 253 14.64 3.36 -6.78
C HIS A 253 14.56 4.35 -7.96
N LYS A 254 15.21 5.52 -7.85
CA LYS A 254 15.23 6.58 -8.88
C LYS A 254 13.83 7.02 -9.29
N ILE A 255 12.90 7.13 -8.34
CA ILE A 255 11.58 7.71 -8.58
C ILE A 255 11.64 9.24 -8.45
N VAL A 256 12.44 9.73 -7.51
CA VAL A 256 12.77 11.14 -7.29
C VAL A 256 14.31 11.28 -7.22
N PRO A 257 14.86 12.49 -7.46
CA PRO A 257 16.31 12.74 -7.33
C PRO A 257 16.84 12.54 -5.92
#